data_AF-A0A3C0R0J9-F1
#
_entry.id   AF-A0A3C0R0J9-F1
#
_cell.length_a   1.000
_cell.length_b   1.000
_cell.length_c   1.000
_cell.angle_alpha   90.00
_cell.angle_beta   90.00
_cell.angle_gamma   90.00
#
_symmetry.space_group_name_H-M   'P 1'
#
loop_
_entity.id
_entity.type
_entity.pdbx_description
1 polymer ?
#
loop_
_entity_poly.entity_id
_entity_poly.type
_entity_poly.pdbx_seq_one_letter_code
_entity_poly.pdbx_strand_id
1 'polypeptide(L)'
;FTKVQHPTCLVAFTQKALDKYSDGLSRNCLVILDAGLKVPEGMNPLRVISLPIVETAKMVIGKIQTANIVTVGCINEFLGISDQDKLEQAVLKHIPKGTEGMNMKALEEGIRLAQNWKEKHRS
;
A
#
# COMPACT_ATOMS: atom_id res chain seq x y z
N PHE A 1 -15.89 5.61 17.80
CA PHE A 1 -14.87 5.08 16.87
C PHE A 1 -14.97 3.58 16.82
N THR A 2 -15.39 3.01 15.71
CA THR A 2 -15.46 1.55 15.52
C THR A 2 -14.05 1.05 15.20
N LYS A 3 -13.45 0.24 16.08
CA LYS A 3 -12.16 -0.40 15.82
C LYS A 3 -12.37 -1.46 14.75
N VAL A 4 -11.56 -1.45 13.68
CA VAL A 4 -11.61 -2.50 12.65
C VAL A 4 -11.30 -3.84 13.31
N GLN A 5 -12.22 -4.80 13.23
CA GLN A 5 -12.06 -6.12 13.85
C GLN A 5 -11.48 -7.16 12.88
N HIS A 6 -11.85 -7.08 11.60
CA HIS A 6 -11.44 -8.03 10.57
C HIS A 6 -11.09 -7.29 9.27
N PRO A 7 -9.85 -6.79 9.11
CA PRO A 7 -9.46 -6.09 7.90
C PRO A 7 -9.27 -7.05 6.73
N THR A 8 -9.69 -6.63 5.53
CA THR A 8 -9.34 -7.30 4.27
C THR A 8 -7.88 -7.05 3.87
N CYS A 9 -7.32 -5.92 4.32
CA CYS A 9 -5.95 -5.53 4.04
C CYS A 9 -5.32 -4.82 5.23
N LEU A 10 -4.08 -5.17 5.57
CA LEU A 10 -3.20 -4.43 6.47
C LEU A 10 -2.06 -3.84 5.66
N VAL A 11 -1.77 -2.55 5.85
CA VAL A 11 -0.53 -1.93 5.38
C VAL A 11 0.30 -1.47 6.58
N ALA A 12 1.60 -1.80 6.59
CA ALA A 12 2.51 -1.40 7.65
C ALA A 12 3.80 -0.78 7.11
N PHE A 13 4.15 0.42 7.61
CA PHE A 13 5.40 1.12 7.31
C PHE A 13 6.47 0.99 8.41
N THR A 14 6.11 0.42 9.56
CA THR A 14 7.04 0.27 10.69
C THR A 14 6.86 -1.10 11.33
N GLN A 15 7.93 -1.65 11.91
CA GLN A 15 7.90 -2.95 12.57
C GLN A 15 6.90 -2.94 13.72
N LYS A 16 6.90 -1.86 14.54
CA LYS A 16 5.97 -1.68 15.65
C LYS A 16 4.51 -1.72 15.22
N ALA A 17 4.16 -1.14 14.07
CA ALA A 17 2.79 -1.20 13.56
C ALA A 17 2.44 -2.60 13.05
N LEU A 18 3.36 -3.25 12.34
CA LEU A 18 3.19 -4.61 11.87
C LEU A 18 2.93 -5.57 13.03
N ASP A 19 3.81 -5.57 14.04
CA ASP A 19 3.70 -6.46 15.20
C ASP A 19 2.39 -6.23 15.96
N LYS A 20 1.97 -4.97 16.10
CA LYS A 20 0.76 -4.60 16.85
C LYS A 20 -0.54 -5.00 16.15
N TYR A 21 -0.58 -4.94 14.82
CA TYR A 21 -1.83 -5.09 14.06
C TYR A 21 -1.91 -6.38 13.23
N SER A 22 -0.84 -7.17 13.20
CA SER A 22 -0.82 -8.48 12.51
C SER A 22 -1.41 -9.63 13.33
N ASP A 23 -1.49 -9.46 14.64
CA ASP A 23 -2.08 -10.48 15.52
C ASP A 23 -3.58 -10.66 15.23
N GLY A 24 -4.02 -11.92 15.18
CA GLY A 24 -5.41 -12.27 14.91
C GLY A 24 -5.91 -11.97 13.49
N LEU A 25 -5.04 -11.61 12.54
CA LEU A 25 -5.46 -11.38 11.16
C LEU A 25 -6.08 -12.63 10.53
N SER A 26 -7.18 -12.42 9.81
CA SER A 26 -7.81 -13.47 9.00
C SER A 26 -6.82 -14.05 8.00
N ARG A 27 -6.97 -15.34 7.68
CA ARG A 27 -6.12 -15.99 6.68
C ARG A 27 -6.25 -15.39 5.28
N ASN A 28 -7.32 -14.66 5.03
CA ASN A 28 -7.60 -14.00 3.76
C ASN A 28 -7.21 -12.51 3.77
N CYS A 29 -6.64 -12.00 4.87
CA CYS A 29 -6.16 -10.64 4.95
C CYS A 29 -4.88 -10.49 4.12
N LEU A 30 -4.88 -9.56 3.17
CA LEU A 30 -3.70 -9.15 2.44
C LEU A 30 -2.80 -8.33 3.37
N VAL A 31 -1.50 -8.65 3.45
CA VAL A 31 -0.54 -7.89 4.26
C VAL A 31 0.49 -7.24 3.35
N ILE A 32 0.48 -5.91 3.26
CA ILE A 32 1.44 -5.12 2.51
C ILE A 32 2.42 -4.46 3.48
N LEU A 33 3.72 -4.67 3.29
CA LEU A 33 4.78 -4.15 4.13
C LEU A 33 5.67 -3.21 3.32
N ASP A 34 6.15 -2.14 3.96
CA ASP A 34 7.29 -1.41 3.41
C ASP A 34 8.56 -2.27 3.44
N ALA A 35 9.42 -2.11 2.44
CA ALA A 35 10.65 -2.87 2.30
C ALA A 35 11.56 -2.68 3.53
N GLY A 36 12.14 -3.77 4.01
CA GLY A 36 13.02 -3.78 5.19
C GLY A 36 12.32 -4.17 6.50
N LEU A 37 10.99 -4.29 6.52
CA LEU A 37 10.27 -4.90 7.64
C LEU A 37 10.46 -6.41 7.67
N LYS A 38 10.60 -6.96 8.87
CA LYS A 38 10.69 -8.40 9.09
C LYS A 38 9.29 -8.97 9.25
N VAL A 39 8.99 -10.00 8.47
CA VAL A 39 7.72 -10.73 8.59
C VAL A 39 7.63 -11.37 9.98
N PRO A 40 6.55 -11.13 10.75
CA PRO A 40 6.38 -11.74 12.06
C PRO A 40 6.40 -13.26 12.01
N GLU A 41 6.94 -13.89 13.05
CA GLU A 41 6.93 -15.35 13.18
C GLU A 41 5.50 -15.89 13.17
N GLY A 42 5.30 -17.03 12.48
CA GLY A 42 3.98 -17.66 12.33
C GLY A 42 3.07 -17.03 11.26
N MET A 43 3.45 -15.89 10.68
CA MET A 43 2.76 -15.36 9.51
C MET A 43 3.17 -16.11 8.25
N ASN A 44 2.21 -16.65 7.51
CA ASN A 44 2.49 -17.28 6.21
C ASN A 44 3.08 -16.24 5.24
N PRO A 45 4.35 -16.39 4.79
CA PRO A 45 5.01 -15.43 3.90
C PRO A 45 4.31 -15.29 2.55
N LEU A 46 3.58 -16.32 2.10
CA LEU A 46 2.84 -16.29 0.83
C LEU A 46 1.69 -15.26 0.81
N ARG A 47 1.30 -14.73 1.97
CA ARG A 47 0.26 -13.70 2.11
C ARG A 47 0.84 -12.29 2.26
N VAL A 48 2.16 -12.18 2.23
CA VAL A 48 2.88 -10.96 2.54
C VAL A 48 3.49 -10.40 1.26
N ILE A 49 3.14 -9.16 0.96
CA ILE A 49 3.69 -8.40 -0.15
C ILE A 49 4.62 -7.34 0.44
N SER A 50 5.91 -7.47 0.18
CA SER A 50 6.91 -6.47 0.56
C SER A 50 7.21 -5.55 -0.63
N LEU A 51 6.99 -4.25 -0.46
CA LEU A 51 7.16 -3.23 -1.49
C LEU A 51 7.98 -2.05 -0.98
N PRO A 52 8.88 -1.45 -1.78
CA PRO A 52 9.67 -0.28 -1.41
C PRO A 52 8.85 1.03 -1.45
N ILE A 53 7.73 1.10 -0.73
CA ILE A 53 6.75 2.20 -0.82
C ILE A 53 7.35 3.54 -0.43
N VAL A 54 8.04 3.59 0.72
CA VAL A 54 8.64 4.83 1.22
C VAL A 54 9.76 5.31 0.31
N GLU A 55 10.54 4.37 -0.22
CA GLU A 55 11.63 4.69 -1.15
C GLU A 55 11.09 5.19 -2.49
N THR A 56 10.04 4.56 -3.03
CA THR A 56 9.33 5.03 -4.23
C THR A 56 8.80 6.45 -4.03
N ALA A 57 8.17 6.75 -2.89
CA ALA A 57 7.68 8.10 -2.59
C ALA A 57 8.82 9.15 -2.53
N LYS A 58 9.99 8.77 -2.00
CA LYS A 58 11.18 9.65 -1.99
C LYS A 58 11.72 9.89 -3.39
N MET A 59 11.98 8.82 -4.15
CA MET A 59 12.65 8.90 -5.45
C MET A 59 11.82 9.63 -6.51
N VAL A 60 10.52 9.37 -6.55
CA VAL A 60 9.66 9.85 -7.63
C VAL A 60 9.26 11.31 -7.43
N ILE A 61 9.09 11.72 -6.17
CA ILE A 61 8.33 12.92 -5.80
C ILE A 61 9.11 13.85 -4.86
N GLY A 62 10.21 13.38 -4.27
CA GLY A 62 11.02 14.17 -3.34
C GLY A 62 10.36 14.42 -1.99
N LYS A 63 9.19 13.83 -1.71
CA LYS A 63 8.48 13.99 -0.43
C LYS A 63 7.92 12.67 0.09
N ILE A 64 8.41 12.27 1.27
CA ILE A 64 7.94 11.10 2.04
C ILE A 64 6.42 11.15 2.30
N GLN A 65 5.85 12.36 2.37
CA GLN A 65 4.42 12.59 2.62
C GLN A 65 3.49 11.94 1.56
N THR A 66 4.02 11.55 0.39
CA THR A 66 3.25 10.89 -0.67
C THR A 66 3.19 9.36 -0.56
N ALA A 67 3.87 8.76 0.43
CA ALA A 67 3.84 7.31 0.65
C ALA A 67 2.41 6.75 0.82
N ASN A 68 1.50 7.52 1.40
CA ASN A 68 0.10 7.13 1.53
C ASN A 68 -0.59 7.03 0.16
N ILE A 69 -0.27 7.89 -0.81
CA ILE A 69 -0.89 7.83 -2.14
C ILE A 69 -0.27 6.71 -2.98
N VAL A 70 1.03 6.48 -2.89
CA VAL A 70 1.67 5.27 -3.46
C VAL A 70 0.97 4.02 -2.93
N THR A 71 0.68 3.98 -1.63
CA THR A 71 -0.03 2.88 -1.00
C THR A 71 -1.45 2.69 -1.54
N VAL A 72 -2.19 3.77 -1.78
CA VAL A 72 -3.53 3.70 -2.38
C VAL A 72 -3.47 3.03 -3.76
N GLY A 73 -2.49 3.39 -4.58
CA GLY A 73 -2.25 2.75 -5.88
C GLY A 73 -1.96 1.25 -5.75
N CYS A 74 -1.07 0.88 -4.83
CA CYS A 74 -0.76 -0.52 -4.55
C CYS A 74 -2.00 -1.32 -4.12
N ILE A 75 -2.77 -0.80 -3.15
CA ILE A 75 -3.96 -1.47 -2.61
C ILE A 75 -4.98 -1.69 -3.73
N ASN A 76 -5.26 -0.66 -4.53
CA ASN A 76 -6.26 -0.78 -5.58
C ASN A 76 -5.85 -1.80 -6.64
N GLU A 77 -4.58 -1.82 -7.03
CA GLU A 77 -4.07 -2.81 -7.97
C GLU A 77 -4.22 -4.24 -7.42
N PHE A 78 -3.89 -4.50 -6.15
CA PHE A 78 -4.04 -5.85 -5.59
C PHE A 78 -5.49 -6.30 -5.38
N LEU A 79 -6.37 -5.38 -4.97
CA LEU A 79 -7.72 -5.72 -4.52
C LEU A 79 -8.82 -5.39 -5.53
N GLY A 80 -8.53 -4.61 -6.57
CA GLY A 80 -9.52 -4.22 -7.59
C GLY A 80 -10.71 -3.44 -7.02
N ILE A 81 -10.47 -2.55 -6.04
CA ILE A 81 -11.56 -1.87 -5.31
C ILE A 81 -12.32 -0.89 -6.22
N SER A 82 -11.62 -0.21 -7.12
CA SER A 82 -12.17 0.83 -7.97
C SER A 82 -11.48 0.84 -9.34
N ASP A 83 -12.22 1.27 -10.36
CA ASP A 83 -11.64 1.64 -11.65
C ASP A 83 -10.65 2.81 -11.48
N GLN A 84 -9.65 2.88 -12.38
CA GLN A 84 -8.57 3.86 -12.31
C GLN A 84 -9.10 5.30 -12.30
N ASP A 85 -9.98 5.67 -13.23
CA ASP A 85 -10.55 7.03 -13.31
C ASP A 85 -11.23 7.45 -12.01
N LYS A 86 -11.99 6.53 -11.39
CA LYS A 86 -12.70 6.79 -10.12
C LYS A 86 -11.72 6.95 -8.97
N LEU A 87 -10.65 6.16 -8.96
CA LEU A 87 -9.58 6.25 -7.96
C LEU A 87 -8.87 7.60 -8.06
N GLU A 88 -8.49 8.02 -9.26
CA GLU A 88 -7.85 9.32 -9.52
C GLU A 88 -8.74 10.48 -9.04
N GLN A 89 -10.03 10.46 -9.40
CA GLN A 89 -10.99 11.47 -8.94
C GLN A 89 -11.15 11.47 -7.42
N ALA A 90 -11.14 10.30 -6.77
CA ALA A 90 -11.19 10.21 -5.32
C ALA A 90 -9.92 10.81 -4.68
N VAL A 91 -8.74 10.53 -5.22
CA VAL A 91 -7.48 11.10 -4.73
C VAL A 91 -7.47 12.62 -4.88
N LEU A 92 -7.84 13.16 -6.05
CA LEU A 92 -7.90 14.61 -6.30
C LEU A 92 -8.80 15.37 -5.30
N LYS A 93 -9.86 14.73 -4.80
CA LYS A 93 -10.76 15.31 -3.80
C LYS A 93 -10.17 15.39 -2.39
N HIS A 94 -9.16 14.58 -2.07
CA HIS A 94 -8.64 14.42 -0.70
C HIS A 94 -7.22 14.95 -0.52
N ILE A 95 -6.56 15.40 -1.58
CA ILE A 95 -5.22 15.96 -1.53
C ILE A 95 -5.25 17.50 -1.40
N PRO A 96 -4.19 18.12 -0.85
CA PRO A 96 -4.07 19.57 -0.81
C PRO A 96 -4.04 20.19 -2.22
N LYS A 97 -4.64 21.38 -2.37
CA LYS A 97 -4.54 22.17 -3.60
C LYS A 97 -3.07 22.50 -3.92
N GLY A 98 -2.70 22.47 -5.19
CA GLY A 98 -1.33 22.71 -5.66
C GLY A 98 -0.40 21.52 -5.50
N THR A 99 -0.92 20.35 -5.12
CA THR A 99 -0.17 19.08 -5.02
C THR A 99 -0.69 18.01 -5.98
N GLU A 100 -1.55 18.37 -6.92
CA GLU A 100 -2.25 17.45 -7.82
C GLU A 100 -1.28 16.59 -8.62
N GLY A 101 -0.38 17.22 -9.39
CA GLY A 101 0.57 16.49 -10.24
C GLY A 101 1.48 15.53 -9.46
N MET A 102 1.90 15.93 -8.26
CA MET A 102 2.78 15.08 -7.44
C MET A 102 2.06 13.85 -6.89
N ASN A 103 0.80 14.00 -6.49
CA ASN A 103 0.00 12.90 -5.95
C ASN A 103 -0.53 12.00 -7.06
N MET A 104 -0.86 12.52 -8.25
CA MET A 104 -1.19 11.66 -9.41
C MET A 104 0.00 10.77 -9.78
N LYS A 105 1.20 11.35 -9.86
CA LYS A 105 2.43 10.57 -10.09
C LYS A 105 2.67 9.53 -8.99
N ALA A 106 2.36 9.86 -7.73
CA ALA A 106 2.44 8.90 -6.62
C ALA A 106 1.50 7.71 -6.81
N LEU A 107 0.27 7.98 -7.25
CA LEU A 107 -0.76 6.97 -7.46
C LEU A 107 -0.34 6.01 -8.57
N GLU A 108 0.10 6.56 -9.71
CA GLU A 108 0.60 5.79 -10.86
C GLU A 108 1.78 4.91 -10.48
N GLU A 109 2.73 5.43 -9.70
CA GLU A 109 3.89 4.65 -9.25
C GLU A 109 3.50 3.55 -8.27
N GLY A 110 2.49 3.76 -7.43
CA GLY A 110 1.90 2.71 -6.60
C GLY A 110 1.30 1.58 -7.43
N ILE A 111 0.52 1.92 -8.46
CA ILE A 111 -0.06 0.95 -9.39
C ILE A 111 1.05 0.16 -10.09
N ARG A 112 2.03 0.86 -10.66
CA ARG A 112 3.18 0.25 -11.35
C ARG A 112 3.98 -0.66 -10.43
N LEU A 113 4.19 -0.26 -9.18
CA LEU A 113 4.92 -1.05 -8.20
C LEU A 113 4.23 -2.39 -7.91
N ALA A 114 2.90 -2.36 -7.75
CA ALA A 114 2.10 -3.56 -7.54
C ALA A 114 2.03 -4.45 -8.79
N GLN A 115 1.92 -3.88 -9.99
CA GLN A 115 1.97 -4.63 -11.26
C GLN A 115 3.31 -5.36 -11.43
N ASN A 116 4.42 -4.64 -11.26
CA ASN A 116 5.76 -5.23 -11.33
C ASN A 116 5.95 -6.36 -10.30
N TRP A 117 5.37 -6.21 -9.11
CA TRP A 117 5.39 -7.27 -8.11
C TRP A 117 4.61 -8.50 -8.58
N LYS A 118 3.39 -8.32 -9.10
CA LYS A 118 2.56 -9.41 -9.64
C LYS A 118 3.26 -10.16 -10.78
N GLU A 119 3.91 -9.44 -11.69
CA GLU A 119 4.65 -10.04 -12.81
C GLU A 119 5.79 -10.92 -12.32
N LYS A 120 6.57 -10.46 -11.34
CA LYS A 120 7.70 -11.22 -10.78
C LYS A 120 7.26 -12.45 -9.98
N HIS A 121 6.02 -12.46 -9.48
CA HIS A 121 5.50 -13.51 -8.59
C HIS A 121 4.35 -14.30 -9.24
N ARG A 122 4.11 -14.13 -10.54
CA ARG A 122 3.23 -15.00 -11.32
C ARG A 122 3.91 -16.36 -11.48
N SER A 123 3.38 -17.36 -10.77
CA SER A 123 3.64 -18.79 -10.99
C SER A 123 2.64 -19.32 -12.01
#